data_AF-A0A7S3DYP3-F1
#
_entry.id   AF-A0A7S3DYP3-F1
#
_cell.length_a   1.000
_cell.length_b   1.000
_cell.length_c   1.000
_cell.angle_alpha   90.00
_cell.angle_beta   90.00
_cell.angle_gamma   90.00
#
_symmetry.space_group_name_H-M   'P 1'
#
loop_
_entity.id
_entity.type
_entity.pdbx_description
1 polymer ?
#
loop_
_entity_poly.entity_id
_entity_poly.type
_entity_poly.pdbx_seq_one_letter_code
_entity_poly.pdbx_strand_id
1 'polypeptide(L)'
;RVLNVAEVPGHARLKACTLLIDSSSSDSTITVVTNAPNVKTSLLVVVARIGAVVEEDNTTITKKSVGGVTSEGMLCSCPMLGWKGHDNSAATIPPDAGFQ
;
A
#
# COMPACT_ATOMS: atom_id res chain seq x y z
N ARG A 1 0.94 -4.03 -7.48
CA ARG A 1 1.83 -5.17 -7.14
C ARG A 1 3.06 -4.65 -6.38
N VAL A 2 3.50 -5.32 -5.32
CA VAL A 2 4.73 -4.95 -4.59
C VAL A 2 5.95 -5.42 -5.36
N LEU A 3 6.83 -4.50 -5.78
CA LEU A 3 8.09 -4.80 -6.44
C LEU A 3 9.23 -4.96 -5.42
N ASN A 4 9.32 -4.04 -4.47
CA ASN A 4 10.38 -4.00 -3.47
C ASN A 4 9.83 -3.61 -2.09
N VAL A 5 10.48 -4.08 -1.03
CA VAL A 5 10.18 -3.72 0.37
C VAL A 5 11.51 -3.44 1.06
N ALA A 6 11.70 -2.20 1.49
CA ALA A 6 12.88 -1.75 2.24
C ALA A 6 12.47 -1.27 3.64
N GLU A 7 13.34 -1.44 4.63
CA GLU A 7 13.13 -0.94 5.98
C GLU A 7 13.42 0.56 6.05
N VAL A 8 12.62 1.31 6.81
CA VAL A 8 12.83 2.74 6.99
C VAL A 8 13.86 2.97 8.11
N PRO A 9 15.01 3.62 7.84
CA PRO A 9 16.02 3.87 8.87
C PRO A 9 15.45 4.76 9.99
N GLY A 10 15.70 4.38 11.24
CA GLY A 10 15.17 5.07 12.42
C GLY A 10 13.75 4.66 12.82
N HIS A 11 13.08 3.81 12.02
CA HIS A 11 11.73 3.32 12.33
C HIS A 11 11.62 1.81 12.12
N ALA A 12 11.93 1.04 13.17
CA ALA A 12 11.96 -0.44 13.15
C ALA A 12 10.65 -1.13 12.71
N ARG A 13 9.53 -0.41 12.69
CA ARG A 13 8.20 -0.92 12.30
C ARG A 13 7.76 -0.47 10.91
N LEU A 14 8.41 0.53 10.32
CA LEU A 14 8.00 1.10 9.03
C LEU A 14 8.80 0.49 7.89
N LYS A 15 8.10 0.19 6.81
CA LYS A 15 8.66 -0.34 5.58
C LYS A 15 8.26 0.55 4.40
N ALA A 16 9.23 0.95 3.60
CA ALA A 16 9.02 1.62 2.33
C ALA A 16 8.84 0.55 1.24
N CYS A 17 7.66 0.53 0.63
CA CYS A 17 7.31 -0.44 -0.41
C CYS A 17 7.20 0.28 -1.76
N THR A 18 7.88 -0.25 -2.77
CA THR A 18 7.71 0.19 -4.16
C THR A 18 6.61 -0.63 -4.80
N LEU A 19 5.54 0.03 -5.24
CA LEU A 19 4.36 -0.62 -5.82
C LEU A 19 4.25 -0.26 -7.30
N LEU A 20 4.08 -1.27 -8.16
CA LEU A 20 3.64 -1.10 -9.54
C LEU A 20 2.11 -0.94 -9.54
N ILE A 21 1.62 0.21 -10.00
CA ILE A 21 0.17 0.51 -10.06
C ILE A 21 -0.44 0.29 -11.43
N ASP A 22 0.38 0.29 -12.49
CA ASP A 22 -0.07 0.08 -13.86
C ASP A 22 0.86 -0.91 -14.55
N SER A 23 0.30 -1.92 -15.20
CA SER A 23 1.09 -2.96 -15.89
C SER A 23 1.42 -2.59 -17.33
N SER A 24 0.83 -1.51 -17.86
CA SER A 24 1.08 -1.04 -19.22
C SER A 24 2.33 -0.16 -19.33
N SER A 25 2.85 0.36 -18.20
CA SER A 25 4.05 1.18 -18.15
C SER A 25 4.96 0.77 -17.00
N SER A 26 6.20 0.35 -17.31
CA SER A 26 7.23 0.02 -16.31
C SER A 26 7.54 1.18 -15.36
N ASP A 27 7.33 2.42 -15.79
CA ASP A 27 7.60 3.63 -15.00
C ASP A 27 6.46 4.01 -14.03
N SER A 28 5.34 3.29 -14.03
CA SER A 28 4.20 3.58 -13.15
C SER A 28 4.36 2.92 -11.77
N THR A 29 5.49 3.22 -11.12
CA THR A 29 5.76 2.79 -9.75
C THR A 29 5.54 3.95 -8.78
N ILE A 30 5.01 3.64 -7.60
CA ILE A 30 4.85 4.60 -6.51
C ILE A 30 5.52 4.07 -5.25
N THR A 31 5.96 4.97 -4.39
CA THR A 31 6.49 4.59 -3.07
C THR A 31 5.42 4.78 -1.99
N VAL A 32 5.18 3.73 -1.21
CA VAL A 32 4.21 3.75 -0.11
C VAL A 32 4.87 3.23 1.16
N VAL A 33 4.76 3.99 2.24
CA VAL A 33 5.25 3.58 3.55
C VAL A 33 4.13 2.88 4.31
N THR A 34 4.43 1.74 4.91
CA THR A 34 3.45 0.92 5.66
C THR A 34 4.07 0.28 6.89
N ASN A 35 3.22 0.00 7.89
CA ASN A 35 3.55 -0.82 9.07
C ASN A 35 2.94 -2.23 8.97
N ALA A 36 2.26 -2.56 7.86
CA ALA A 36 1.59 -3.84 7.73
C ALA A 36 2.62 -5.01 7.73
N PRO A 37 2.52 -5.97 8.66
CA PRO A 37 3.51 -7.03 8.84
C PRO A 37 3.48 -8.06 7.71
N ASN A 38 2.34 -8.18 7.01
CA ASN A 38 2.12 -9.15 5.95
C ASN A 38 2.64 -8.71 4.56
N VAL A 39 3.14 -7.48 4.42
CA VAL A 39 3.60 -6.96 3.13
C VAL A 39 4.94 -7.58 2.74
N LYS A 40 4.98 -8.16 1.53
CA LYS A 40 6.12 -8.85 0.92
C LYS A 40 6.17 -8.55 -0.57
N THR A 41 7.35 -8.73 -1.17
CA THR A 41 7.55 -8.62 -2.62
C THR A 41 6.66 -9.60 -3.38
N SER A 42 6.28 -9.22 -4.60
CA SER A 42 5.37 -9.95 -5.49
C SER A 42 3.90 -10.06 -5.03
N LEU A 43 3.52 -9.54 -3.85
CA LEU A 43 2.11 -9.51 -3.44
C LEU A 43 1.30 -8.49 -4.25
N LEU A 44 0.03 -8.81 -4.52
CA LEU A 44 -0.96 -7.84 -4.97
C LEU A 44 -1.62 -7.26 -3.71
N VAL A 45 -1.61 -5.94 -3.61
CA VAL A 45 -2.14 -5.20 -2.47
C VAL A 45 -3.02 -4.07 -2.97
N VAL A 46 -4.02 -3.70 -2.17
CA VAL A 46 -4.86 -2.53 -2.46
C VAL A 46 -4.18 -1.28 -1.92
N VAL A 47 -4.06 -0.27 -2.78
CA VAL A 47 -3.45 1.02 -2.45
C VAL A 47 -4.42 2.15 -2.77
N ALA A 48 -4.67 3.01 -1.80
CA ALA A 48 -5.34 4.28 -2.00
C ALA A 48 -4.31 5.31 -2.50
N ARG A 49 -4.53 5.81 -3.73
CA ARG A 49 -3.67 6.82 -4.37
C ARG A 49 -4.00 8.22 -3.85
N ILE A 50 -3.12 9.18 -4.13
CA ILE A 50 -3.38 10.60 -3.86
C ILE A 50 -4.72 11.01 -4.48
N GLY A 51 -5.57 11.66 -3.69
CA GLY A 51 -6.93 12.05 -4.07
C GLY A 51 -8.01 10.99 -3.83
N ALA A 52 -7.64 9.76 -3.45
CA ALA A 52 -8.60 8.77 -2.99
C ALA A 52 -9.17 9.17 -1.63
N VAL A 53 -10.45 8.89 -1.40
CA VAL A 53 -11.14 9.12 -0.12
C VAL A 53 -11.33 7.76 0.56
N VAL A 54 -10.81 7.63 1.78
CA VAL A 54 -11.03 6.44 2.61
C VAL A 54 -12.32 6.64 3.39
N GLU A 55 -13.32 5.80 3.14
CA GLU A 55 -14.68 5.99 3.69
C GLU A 55 -14.76 5.80 5.21
N GLU A 56 -13.92 4.93 5.78
CA GLU A 56 -13.88 4.65 7.23
C GLU A 56 -13.69 5.92 8.06
N ASP A 57 -12.82 6.83 7.61
CA ASP A 57 -12.44 8.06 8.31
C ASP A 57 -12.75 9.34 7.50
N ASN A 58 -13.48 9.23 6.39
CA ASN A 58 -13.73 10.32 5.41
C ASN A 58 -12.46 11.13 5.09
N THR A 59 -11.32 10.45 5.02
CA THR A 59 -10.00 11.09 4.90
C THR A 59 -9.49 11.00 3.47
N THR A 60 -9.11 12.15 2.91
CA THR A 60 -8.48 12.22 1.59
C THR A 60 -7.00 11.91 1.68
N ILE A 61 -6.54 10.96 0.88
CA ILE A 61 -5.14 10.59 0.80
C ILE A 61 -4.35 11.70 0.10
N THR A 62 -3.31 12.17 0.79
CA THR A 62 -2.39 13.19 0.30
C THR A 62 -0.95 12.70 0.40
N LYS A 63 -0.06 13.29 -0.40
CA LYS A 63 1.37 12.98 -0.34
C LYS A 63 1.93 13.43 1.00
N LYS A 64 2.55 12.52 1.74
CA LYS A 64 3.07 12.81 3.09
C LYS A 64 4.40 12.11 3.34
N SER A 65 5.30 12.79 4.03
CA SER A 65 6.54 12.17 4.51
C SER A 65 6.28 11.39 5.80
N VAL A 66 6.57 10.09 5.77
CA VAL A 66 6.42 9.16 6.89
C VAL A 66 7.79 8.58 7.21
N GLY A 67 8.32 8.91 8.38
CA GLY A 67 9.66 8.45 8.80
C GLY A 67 10.80 8.91 7.88
N GLY A 68 10.69 10.12 7.31
CA GLY A 68 11.68 10.66 6.37
C GLY A 68 11.56 10.17 4.93
N VAL A 69 10.65 9.23 4.65
CA VAL A 69 10.36 8.72 3.30
C VAL A 69 9.04 9.29 2.80
N THR A 70 9.05 9.77 1.56
CA THR A 70 7.85 10.30 0.91
C THR A 70 6.91 9.16 0.52
N SER A 71 5.72 9.12 1.11
CA SER A 71 4.64 8.19 0.77
C SER A 71 3.64 8.86 -0.17
N GLU A 72 3.40 8.23 -1.32
CA GLU A 72 2.49 8.70 -2.38
C GLU A 72 1.16 7.94 -2.38
N GLY A 73 0.82 7.35 -1.24
CA GLY A 73 -0.41 6.61 -1.04
C GLY A 73 -0.44 5.96 0.33
N MET A 74 -1.46 5.13 0.52
CA MET A 74 -1.66 4.32 1.72
C MET A 74 -2.09 2.91 1.33
N LEU A 75 -1.51 1.89 1.97
CA LEU A 75 -2.04 0.53 1.84
C LEU A 75 -3.33 0.40 2.64
N CYS A 76 -4.38 -0.10 1.99
CA CYS A 76 -5.65 -0.33 2.64
C CYS A 76 -5.67 -1.71 3.30
N SER A 77 -6.31 -1.80 4.45
CA SER A 77 -6.67 -3.05 5.12
C SER A 77 -8.09 -3.45 4.69
N CYS A 78 -8.50 -4.68 5.02
CA CYS A 78 -9.86 -5.13 4.72
C CYS A 78 -10.96 -4.20 5.30
N PRO A 79 -10.93 -3.79 6.58
CA PRO A 79 -11.98 -2.94 7.14
C PRO A 79 -12.06 -1.56 6.47
N MET A 80 -10.92 -0.97 6.08
CA MET A 80 -10.89 0.29 5.30
C MET A 80 -11.65 0.20 3.97
N LEU A 81 -11.79 -1.01 3.41
CA LEU A 81 -12.51 -1.28 2.16
C LEU A 81 -13.95 -1.77 2.41
N GLY A 82 -14.40 -1.79 3.66
CA GLY A 82 -15.68 -2.41 4.06
C GLY A 82 -15.68 -3.94 3.96
N TRP A 83 -14.52 -4.58 3.81
CA TRP A 83 -14.39 -6.03 3.73
C TRP A 83 -14.18 -6.63 5.12
N LYS A 84 -14.64 -7.87 5.33
CA LYS A 84 -14.33 -8.62 6.54
C LYS A 84 -12.85 -9.04 6.54
N GLY A 85 -12.11 -8.67 7.58
CA GLY A 85 -10.71 -9.05 7.77
C GLY A 85 -10.09 -8.39 8.98
N HIS A 86 -8.75 -8.41 9.05
CA HIS A 86 -7.99 -7.85 10.17
C HIS A 86 -7.46 -6.45 9.83
N ASP A 87 -7.60 -5.51 10.76
CA ASP A 87 -7.18 -4.11 10.63
C ASP A 87 -5.66 -3.93 10.56
N ASN A 88 -4.89 -4.80 11.21
CA ASN A 88 -3.43 -4.72 11.26
C ASN A 88 -2.73 -5.37 10.06
N SER A 89 -3.43 -5.63 8.96
CA SER A 89 -2.86 -6.27 7.76
C SER A 89 -3.29 -5.57 6.48
N ALA A 90 -2.37 -5.44 5.53
CA ALA A 90 -2.70 -4.92 4.20
C ALA A 90 -3.63 -5.92 3.48
N ALA A 91 -4.66 -5.42 2.81
CA ALA A 91 -5.54 -6.22 1.98
C ALA A 91 -4.74 -6.76 0.79
N THR A 92 -4.50 -8.08 0.80
CA THR A 92 -3.78 -8.79 -0.26
C THR A 92 -4.78 -9.48 -1.17
N ILE A 93 -4.56 -9.36 -2.48
CA ILE A 93 -5.34 -10.05 -3.49
C ILE A 93 -4.55 -11.31 -3.90
N PRO A 94 -5.15 -12.51 -3.90
CA PRO A 94 -4.48 -13.70 -4.39
C PRO A 94 -4.16 -13.51 -5.88
N PRO A 95 -2.98 -13.98 -6.36
CA PRO A 95 -2.60 -13.86 -7.76
C PRO A 95 -3.53 -14.61 -8.73
N ASP A 96 -4.35 -15.54 -8.21
CA ASP A 96 -5.35 -16.30 -8.97
C ASP A 96 -6.69 -15.54 -9.14
N ALA A 97 -6.86 -14.39 -8.48
CA ALA A 97 -7.99 -13.50 -8.76
C ALA A 97 -7.76 -12.88 -10.16
N GLY A 98 -8.25 -13.56 -11.19
CA GLY A 98 -8.02 -13.25 -12.60
C GLY A 98 -8.45 -11.85 -13.02
N PHE A 99 -7.59 -10.86 -12.80
CA PHE A 99 -7.56 -9.64 -13.59
C PHE A 99 -6.75 -9.95 -14.85
N GLN A 100 -7.41 -10.60 -15.81
CA GLN A 100 -6.95 -10.75 -17.19
C GLN A 100 -7.63 -9.70 -18.07
#